data_AF-A0A350PAJ1-F1
#
_entry.id   AF-A0A350PAJ1-F1
#
_cell.length_a   1.000
_cell.length_b   1.000
_cell.length_c   1.000
_cell.angle_alpha   90.00
_cell.angle_beta   90.00
_cell.angle_gamma   90.00
#
_symmetry.space_group_name_H-M   'P 1'
#
loop_
_entity.id
_entity.type
_entity.pdbx_description
1 polymer ?
#
loop_
_entity_poly.entity_id
_entity_poly.type
_entity_poly.pdbx_seq_one_letter_code
_entity_poly.pdbx_strand_id
1 'polypeptide(L)'
;ENLGKDIFFGGRGDCAQCHTSDLFVGDEARNNGLDAVLTDLGLGAVTGNANDNGKFKVGSLRNIELTAPYMHDGRFETLEAVIDHYNSGVQASATLDNRLEQRNSNTPRRLNLSDQEKEALVAFMKTLTDQELVSDEKFSSPFKEN
;
A
#
# COMPACT_ATOMS: atom_id res chain seq x y z
N GLU A 1 6.45 15.99 5.95
CA GLU A 1 6.41 15.74 4.50
C GLU A 1 7.78 15.33 3.92
N ASN A 2 8.81 16.19 3.88
CA ASN A 2 10.10 15.82 3.28
C ASN A 2 10.77 14.57 3.90
N LEU A 3 10.75 14.44 5.23
CA LEU A 3 11.22 13.20 5.89
C LEU A 3 10.44 11.96 5.42
N GLY A 4 9.12 12.07 5.27
CA GLY A 4 8.27 11.00 4.76
C GLY A 4 8.58 10.67 3.30
N LYS A 5 8.83 11.69 2.48
CA LYS A 5 9.27 11.53 1.09
C LYS A 5 10.59 10.74 1.01
N ASP A 6 11.56 11.07 1.87
CA ASP A 6 12.85 10.39 1.89
C ASP A 6 12.71 8.90 2.31
N ILE A 7 11.81 8.61 3.25
CA ILE A 7 11.46 7.23 3.64
C ILE A 7 10.70 6.51 2.52
N PHE A 8 9.86 7.20 1.77
CA PHE A 8 9.07 6.62 0.70
C PHE A 8 9.94 6.22 -0.50
N PHE A 9 10.84 7.11 -0.93
CA PHE A 9 11.70 6.90 -2.09
C PHE A 9 13.03 6.19 -1.75
N GLY A 10 13.29 5.91 -0.47
CA GLY A 10 14.50 5.21 -0.07
C GLY A 10 14.54 4.84 1.41
N GLY A 11 15.75 4.71 1.95
CA GLY A 11 15.95 4.37 3.36
C GLY A 11 15.33 3.02 3.74
N ARG A 12 14.64 3.00 4.89
CA ARG A 12 14.03 1.77 5.43
C ARG A 12 12.65 1.49 4.84
N GLY A 13 11.93 2.49 4.35
CA GLY A 13 10.60 2.32 3.77
C GLY A 13 10.66 1.74 2.37
N ASP A 14 11.38 2.44 1.47
CA ASP A 14 11.64 2.03 0.09
C ASP A 14 10.35 1.62 -0.67
N CYS A 15 9.25 2.32 -0.34
CA CYS A 15 7.89 2.07 -0.84
C CYS A 15 7.82 2.22 -2.36
N ALA A 16 8.66 3.10 -2.92
CA ALA A 16 8.76 3.36 -4.35
C ALA A 16 9.23 2.14 -5.16
N GLN A 17 9.75 1.07 -4.55
CA GLN A 17 10.07 -0.17 -5.29
C GLN A 17 8.85 -0.90 -5.84
N CYS A 18 7.68 -0.73 -5.22
CA CYS A 18 6.41 -1.27 -5.70
C CYS A 18 5.50 -0.17 -6.26
N HIS A 19 5.63 1.06 -5.76
CA HIS A 19 4.87 2.23 -6.18
C HIS A 19 5.72 3.12 -7.12
N THR A 20 6.05 2.61 -8.31
CA THR A 20 7.18 3.07 -9.14
C THR A 20 6.88 4.19 -10.13
N SER A 21 5.64 4.32 -10.60
CA SER A 21 5.25 5.28 -11.65
C SER A 21 4.85 6.66 -11.10
N ASP A 22 4.64 7.65 -11.97
CA ASP A 22 4.09 8.98 -11.61
C ASP A 22 2.69 8.94 -10.98
N LEU A 23 2.01 7.79 -11.14
CA LEU A 23 0.72 7.51 -10.51
C LEU A 23 0.89 6.64 -9.25
N PHE A 24 2.11 6.31 -8.83
CA PHE A 24 2.40 5.43 -7.71
C PHE A 24 1.72 4.06 -7.83
N VAL A 25 1.48 3.60 -9.06
CA VAL A 25 0.94 2.28 -9.38
C VAL A 25 2.10 1.35 -9.76
N GLY A 26 2.01 0.09 -9.36
CA GLY A 26 2.96 -0.95 -9.75
C GLY A 26 2.56 -1.66 -11.06
N ASP A 27 3.55 -2.29 -11.69
CA ASP A 27 3.42 -3.03 -12.95
C ASP A 27 3.04 -4.50 -12.76
N GLU A 28 3.38 -5.09 -11.61
CA GLU A 28 3.10 -6.47 -11.26
C GLU A 28 2.19 -6.60 -10.04
N ALA A 29 1.45 -7.71 -9.96
CA ALA A 29 0.74 -8.08 -8.75
C ALA A 29 1.72 -8.57 -7.68
N ARG A 30 1.48 -8.21 -6.42
CA ARG A 30 2.37 -8.45 -5.29
C ARG A 30 1.59 -8.99 -4.09
N ASN A 31 2.23 -9.83 -3.28
CA ASN A 31 1.70 -10.24 -1.98
C ASN A 31 2.42 -9.42 -0.90
N ASN A 32 1.68 -8.57 -0.20
CA ASN A 32 2.20 -7.70 0.84
C ASN A 32 2.13 -8.30 2.26
N GLY A 33 1.81 -9.60 2.36
CA GLY A 33 1.80 -10.35 3.61
C GLY A 33 0.68 -9.96 4.58
N LEU A 34 -0.51 -9.59 4.10
CA LEU A 34 -1.67 -9.34 4.96
C LEU A 34 -2.06 -10.56 5.80
N ASP A 35 -1.95 -11.75 5.21
CA ASP A 35 -2.36 -13.00 5.85
C ASP A 35 -1.25 -14.06 5.75
N ALA A 36 -1.04 -14.79 6.84
CA ALA A 36 -0.18 -15.97 6.84
C ALA A 36 -0.86 -17.16 6.12
N VAL A 37 -2.20 -17.20 6.15
CA VAL A 37 -3.03 -18.22 5.50
C VAL A 37 -3.88 -17.54 4.45
N LEU A 38 -3.57 -17.79 3.18
CA LEU A 38 -4.22 -17.15 2.05
C LEU A 38 -5.57 -17.81 1.77
N THR A 39 -6.66 -17.11 2.10
CA THR A 39 -8.04 -17.53 1.81
C THR A 39 -8.54 -16.92 0.51
N ASP A 40 -8.23 -15.64 0.26
CA ASP A 40 -8.33 -15.02 -1.06
C ASP A 40 -7.02 -15.24 -1.83
N LEU A 41 -7.12 -15.93 -2.96
CA LEU A 41 -5.96 -16.25 -3.79
C LEU A 41 -5.58 -15.11 -4.74
N GLY A 42 -6.40 -14.07 -4.88
CA GLY A 42 -6.13 -12.96 -5.78
C GLY A 42 -5.84 -13.43 -7.21
N LEU A 43 -4.68 -13.03 -7.75
CA LEU A 43 -4.24 -13.46 -9.09
C LEU A 43 -4.20 -14.99 -9.26
N GLY A 44 -3.86 -15.74 -8.21
CA GLY A 44 -3.81 -17.21 -8.23
C GLY A 44 -5.15 -17.86 -8.57
N ALA A 45 -6.29 -17.24 -8.19
CA ALA A 45 -7.61 -17.72 -8.57
C ALA A 45 -7.88 -17.64 -10.09
N VAL A 46 -7.21 -16.69 -10.77
CA VAL A 46 -7.36 -16.46 -12.21
C VAL A 46 -6.38 -17.31 -13.00
N THR A 47 -5.12 -17.41 -12.56
CA THR A 47 -4.07 -18.12 -13.30
C THR A 47 -4.03 -19.62 -13.00
N GLY A 48 -4.53 -20.06 -11.84
CA GLY A 48 -4.41 -21.42 -11.35
C GLY A 48 -2.99 -21.80 -10.89
N ASN A 49 -2.05 -20.86 -10.89
CA ASN A 49 -0.67 -21.08 -10.46
C ASN A 49 -0.52 -20.73 -8.98
N ALA A 50 -0.11 -21.71 -8.17
CA ALA A 50 0.09 -21.51 -6.72
C ALA A 50 1.11 -20.41 -6.38
N ASN A 51 2.06 -20.13 -7.28
CA ASN A 51 3.03 -19.05 -7.11
C ASN A 51 2.42 -17.65 -7.21
N ASP A 52 1.15 -17.53 -7.64
CA ASP A 52 0.41 -16.27 -7.75
C ASP A 52 -0.60 -16.06 -6.63
N ASN A 53 -0.72 -17.03 -5.71
CA ASN A 53 -1.65 -16.95 -4.59
C ASN A 53 -1.36 -15.72 -3.72
N GLY A 54 -2.42 -15.00 -3.35
CA GLY A 54 -2.35 -13.81 -2.48
C GLY A 54 -1.73 -12.59 -3.14
N LYS A 55 -1.45 -12.63 -4.45
CA LYS A 55 -0.95 -11.46 -5.19
C LYS A 55 -2.12 -10.60 -5.66
N PHE A 56 -2.04 -9.31 -5.36
CA PHE A 56 -2.99 -8.31 -5.81
C PHE A 56 -2.27 -7.20 -6.57
N LYS A 57 -2.99 -6.53 -7.46
CA LYS A 57 -2.48 -5.35 -8.16
C LYS A 57 -2.04 -4.30 -7.14
N VAL A 58 -0.85 -3.74 -7.32
CA VAL A 58 -0.41 -2.57 -6.55
C VAL A 58 -1.18 -1.34 -7.04
N GLY A 59 -2.15 -0.89 -6.26
CA GLY A 59 -3.00 0.26 -6.57
C GLY A 59 -2.23 1.60 -6.61
N SER A 60 -2.82 2.59 -7.26
CA SER A 60 -2.31 3.97 -7.22
C SER A 60 -2.44 4.54 -5.81
N LEU A 61 -1.46 5.35 -5.40
CA LEU A 61 -1.53 6.12 -4.15
C LEU A 61 -2.04 7.55 -4.35
N ARG A 62 -2.45 7.94 -5.56
CA ARG A 62 -3.11 9.23 -5.77
C ARG A 62 -4.46 9.23 -5.07
N ASN A 63 -4.77 10.32 -4.37
CA ASN A 63 -5.98 10.47 -3.55
C ASN A 63 -6.12 9.39 -2.46
N ILE A 64 -5.00 8.78 -2.01
CA ILE A 64 -5.07 7.68 -1.04
C ILE A 64 -5.74 8.12 0.28
N GLU A 65 -5.60 9.37 0.69
CA GLU A 65 -6.28 9.90 1.88
C GLU A 65 -7.82 9.79 1.81
N LEU A 66 -8.39 9.78 0.60
CA LEU A 66 -9.83 9.86 0.37
C LEU A 66 -10.48 8.51 0.02
N THR A 67 -9.71 7.43 0.05
CA THR A 67 -10.13 6.11 -0.48
C THR A 67 -10.12 5.02 0.58
N ALA A 68 -10.18 5.40 1.86
CA ALA A 68 -10.45 4.45 2.92
C ALA A 68 -11.81 3.73 2.67
N PRO A 69 -11.93 2.46 3.09
CA PRO A 69 -10.91 1.65 3.77
C PRO A 69 -9.86 1.05 2.82
N TYR A 70 -8.71 0.65 3.37
CA TYR A 70 -7.51 0.23 2.65
C TYR A 70 -7.33 -1.28 2.56
N MET A 71 -6.46 -1.70 1.63
CA MET A 71 -6.19 -3.08 1.21
C MET A 71 -7.30 -3.66 0.34
N HIS A 72 -7.09 -4.87 -0.18
CA HIS A 72 -8.04 -5.52 -1.10
C HIS A 72 -9.36 -5.90 -0.42
N ASP A 73 -9.35 -6.05 0.90
CA ASP A 73 -10.49 -6.46 1.72
C ASP A 73 -11.00 -5.36 2.67
N GLY A 74 -10.42 -4.16 2.60
CA GLY A 74 -10.86 -3.01 3.40
C GLY A 74 -10.63 -3.14 4.90
N ARG A 75 -9.71 -4.01 5.38
CA ARG A 75 -9.55 -4.24 6.83
C ARG A 75 -8.92 -3.08 7.61
N PHE A 76 -8.35 -2.09 6.93
CA PHE A 76 -7.69 -0.94 7.57
C PHE A 76 -8.46 0.35 7.29
N GLU A 77 -8.88 1.03 8.36
CA GLU A 77 -9.62 2.29 8.26
C GLU A 77 -8.72 3.52 8.08
N THR A 78 -7.43 3.41 8.42
CA THR A 78 -6.50 4.55 8.49
C THR A 78 -5.16 4.27 7.81
N LEU A 79 -4.51 5.32 7.31
CA LEU A 79 -3.16 5.22 6.73
C LEU A 79 -2.13 4.82 7.78
N GLU A 80 -2.34 5.19 9.04
CA GLU A 80 -1.53 4.79 10.17
C GLU A 80 -1.52 3.26 10.31
N ALA A 81 -2.69 2.60 10.21
CA ALA A 81 -2.78 1.14 10.25
C ALA A 81 -2.07 0.48 9.06
N VAL A 82 -2.15 1.10 7.87
CA VAL A 82 -1.40 0.65 6.68
C VAL A 82 0.11 0.74 6.92
N ILE A 83 0.59 1.83 7.49
CA ILE A 83 2.02 2.00 7.78
C ILE A 83 2.48 1.05 8.87
N ASP A 84 1.68 0.82 9.91
CA ASP A 84 2.00 -0.16 10.95
C ASP A 84 2.06 -1.59 10.39
N HIS A 85 1.20 -1.94 9.42
CA HIS A 85 1.30 -3.20 8.67
C HIS A 85 2.68 -3.36 8.01
N TYR A 86 3.12 -2.38 7.22
CA TYR A 86 4.43 -2.44 6.57
C TYR A 86 5.59 -2.35 7.57
N ASN A 87 5.43 -1.61 8.67
CA ASN A 87 6.46 -1.45 9.69
C ASN A 87 6.74 -2.76 10.45
N SER A 88 5.68 -3.49 10.84
CA SER A 88 5.80 -4.68 11.68
C SER A 88 4.71 -5.75 11.53
N GLY A 89 3.60 -5.47 10.82
CA GLY A 89 2.46 -6.38 10.66
C GLY A 89 2.58 -7.42 9.54
N VAL A 90 3.53 -7.27 8.61
CA VAL A 90 3.76 -8.22 7.51
C VAL A 90 3.92 -9.65 8.03
N GLN A 91 3.10 -10.55 7.49
CA GLN A 91 3.08 -11.99 7.76
C GLN A 91 3.86 -12.77 6.70
N ALA A 92 4.50 -13.86 7.13
CA ALA A 92 5.16 -14.79 6.23
C ALA A 92 4.14 -15.63 5.47
N SER A 93 4.35 -15.82 4.17
CA SER A 93 3.59 -16.76 3.34
C SER A 93 4.47 -17.26 2.20
N ALA A 94 4.07 -18.33 1.51
CA ALA A 94 4.88 -18.96 0.46
C ALA A 94 5.16 -18.05 -0.76
N THR A 95 4.36 -16.99 -0.95
CA THR A 95 4.43 -16.08 -2.10
C THR A 95 4.71 -14.63 -1.68
N LEU A 96 5.11 -14.39 -0.42
CA LEU A 96 5.46 -13.06 0.07
C LEU A 96 6.48 -12.39 -0.86
N ASP A 97 6.29 -11.11 -1.17
CA ASP A 97 7.25 -10.41 -2.00
C ASP A 97 8.60 -10.27 -1.28
N ASN A 98 9.67 -10.66 -1.98
CA ASN A 98 11.03 -10.71 -1.43
C ASN A 98 11.55 -9.36 -0.91
N ARG A 99 10.98 -8.22 -1.35
CA ARG A 99 11.33 -6.88 -0.83
C ARG A 99 10.88 -6.67 0.61
N LEU A 100 9.87 -7.43 1.04
CA LEU A 100 9.32 -7.45 2.40
C LEU A 100 9.96 -8.54 3.26
N GLU A 101 10.94 -9.27 2.74
CA GLU A 101 11.69 -10.26 3.49
C GLU A 101 13.01 -9.68 4.02
N GLN A 102 13.52 -10.27 5.10
CA GLN A 102 14.89 -10.03 5.53
C GLN A 102 15.85 -10.62 4.49
N ARG A 103 16.97 -9.93 4.25
CA ARG A 103 17.98 -10.38 3.29
C ARG A 103 18.44 -11.80 3.63
N ASN A 104 18.34 -12.70 2.64
CA ASN A 104 18.70 -14.12 2.75
C ASN A 104 17.87 -14.90 3.79
N SER A 105 16.60 -14.53 3.97
CA SER A 105 15.67 -15.20 4.88
C SER A 105 14.26 -15.22 4.28
N ASN A 106 13.43 -16.15 4.74
CA ASN A 106 11.99 -16.21 4.40
C ASN A 106 11.14 -15.61 5.53
N THR A 107 11.71 -14.66 6.27
CA THR A 107 11.04 -13.99 7.38
C THR A 107 10.74 -12.55 7.00
N PRO A 108 9.55 -12.03 7.36
CA PRO A 108 9.22 -10.63 7.15
C PRO A 108 10.26 -9.71 7.79
N ARG A 109 10.68 -8.70 7.05
CA ARG A 109 11.51 -7.62 7.60
C ARG A 109 10.67 -6.75 8.55
N ARG A 110 11.37 -6.04 9.43
CA ARG A 110 10.80 -4.99 10.27
C ARG A 110 11.48 -3.69 9.89
N LEU A 111 10.69 -2.65 9.64
CA LEU A 111 11.24 -1.35 9.27
C LEU A 111 11.75 -0.60 10.51
N ASN A 112 11.15 -0.89 11.66
CA ASN A 112 11.45 -0.26 12.97
C ASN A 112 11.40 1.27 12.88
N LEU A 113 10.43 1.80 12.13
CA LEU A 113 10.17 3.23 12.06
C LEU A 113 9.72 3.73 13.43
N SER A 114 10.28 4.87 13.84
CA SER A 114 9.79 5.63 14.99
C SER A 114 8.42 6.24 14.69
N ASP A 115 7.70 6.66 15.74
CA ASP A 115 6.40 7.30 15.56
C ASP A 115 6.49 8.57 14.71
N GLN A 116 7.54 9.37 14.91
CA GLN A 116 7.80 10.55 14.07
C GLN A 116 8.00 10.20 12.59
N GLU A 117 8.69 9.09 12.29
CA GLU A 117 8.89 8.64 10.90
C GLU A 117 7.58 8.13 10.28
N LYS A 118 6.75 7.42 11.06
CA LYS A 118 5.42 6.98 10.62
C LYS A 118 4.52 8.18 10.31
N GLU A 119 4.44 9.14 11.22
CA GLU A 119 3.67 10.38 11.03
C GLU A 119 4.17 11.17 9.80
N ALA A 120 5.49 11.26 9.62
CA ALA A 120 6.06 11.94 8.47
C ALA A 120 5.69 11.25 7.15
N LEU A 121 5.64 9.92 7.12
CA LEU A 121 5.24 9.12 5.97
C LEU A 121 3.74 9.28 5.66
N VAL A 122 2.86 9.27 6.68
CA VAL A 122 1.43 9.62 6.50
C VAL A 122 1.32 11.02 5.88
N ALA A 123 2.03 12.00 6.45
CA ALA A 123 1.98 13.37 5.95
C ALA A 123 2.42 13.46 4.48
N PHE A 124 3.45 12.70 4.07
CA PHE A 124 3.83 12.61 2.67
C PHE A 124 2.72 11.99 1.80
N MET A 125 2.11 10.88 2.22
CA MET A 125 1.03 10.24 1.47
C MET A 125 -0.17 11.16 1.25
N LYS A 126 -0.48 12.03 2.21
CA LYS A 126 -1.55 13.04 2.08
C LYS A 126 -1.25 14.13 1.04
N THR A 127 0.01 14.36 0.71
CA THR A 127 0.38 15.29 -0.38
C THR A 127 0.02 14.75 -1.77
N LEU A 128 -0.36 13.46 -1.88
CA LEU A 128 -0.77 12.81 -3.13
C LEU A 128 -2.25 13.04 -3.46
N THR A 129 -2.95 13.85 -2.67
CA THR A 129 -4.37 14.21 -2.86
C THR A 129 -4.51 15.40 -3.79
N ASP A 130 -5.28 15.24 -4.86
CA ASP A 130 -5.66 16.30 -5.80
C ASP A 130 -6.86 17.08 -5.24
N GLN A 131 -6.60 18.30 -4.75
CA GLN A 131 -7.63 19.15 -4.14
C GLN A 131 -8.60 19.75 -5.18
N GLU A 132 -8.17 19.89 -6.43
CA GLU A 132 -9.01 20.42 -7.50
C GLU A 132 -10.06 19.38 -7.89
N LEU A 133 -9.66 18.13 -8.13
CA LEU A 133 -10.57 17.04 -8.49
C LEU A 133 -11.71 16.87 -7.47
N VAL A 134 -11.42 17.05 -6.18
CA VAL A 134 -12.35 16.83 -5.08
C VAL A 134 -13.44 17.91 -5.00
N SER A 135 -13.14 19.13 -5.47
CA SER A 135 -14.02 20.30 -5.32
C SER A 135 -14.56 20.85 -6.64
N ASP A 136 -14.06 20.37 -7.78
CA ASP A 136 -14.46 20.84 -9.10
C ASP A 136 -15.91 20.40 -9.45
N GLU A 137 -16.77 21.39 -9.69
CA GLU A 137 -18.16 21.22 -10.11
C GLU A 137 -18.29 20.32 -11.34
N LYS A 138 -17.29 20.31 -12.24
CA LYS A 138 -17.24 19.44 -13.42
C LYS A 138 -17.39 17.96 -13.10
N PHE A 139 -16.91 17.53 -11.93
CA PHE A 139 -16.97 16.13 -11.48
C PHE A 139 -18.01 15.89 -10.37
N SER A 140 -18.76 16.93 -10.00
CA SER A 140 -19.82 16.83 -9.01
C SER A 140 -21.07 16.12 -9.56
N SER A 141 -21.94 15.67 -8.68
CA SER A 141 -23.24 15.13 -9.08
C SER A 141 -24.04 16.18 -9.87
N PRO A 142 -24.51 15.88 -11.08
CA PRO A 142 -25.36 16.80 -11.83
C PRO A 142 -26.78 16.89 -11.26
N PHE A 143 -27.11 16.08 -10.24
CA PHE A 143 -28.43 16.03 -9.61
C PHE A 143 -28.42 16.86 -8.33
N LYS A 144 -29.48 17.67 -8.13
CA LYS A 144 -29.68 18.42 -6.89
C LYS A 144 -30.07 17.45 -5.76
N GLU A 145 -29.40 17.57 -4.63
CA GLU A 145 -29.83 16.95 -3.37
C GLU A 145 -31.21 17.52 -3.00
N ASN A 146 -32.21 16.66 -2.75
CA ASN A 146 -33.58 17.05 -2.37
C ASN A 146 -33.71 17.25 -0.85
#